data_AF-A0A5C7WI12-F1
#
_entry.id   AF-A0A5C7WI12-F1
#
_cell.length_a   1.000
_cell.length_b   1.000
_cell.length_c   1.000
_cell.angle_alpha   90.00
_cell.angle_beta   90.00
_cell.angle_gamma   90.00
#
_symmetry.space_group_name_H-M   'P 1'
#
loop_
_entity.id
_entity.type
_entity.pdbx_description
1 polymer ?
#
loop_
_entity_poly.entity_id
_entity_poly.type
_entity_poly.pdbx_seq_one_letter_code
_entity_poly.pdbx_strand_id
1 'polypeptide(L)'
;MVMTPGLANADPVAPQLGLGCSSELSGAMTLLPDGQTYAICQEMIHSAVWASVPTPFDPNDTWFSYGPTITLHGQGMRNPNLRSGNWTATPQDPETSCRAQQQTVVEAGALSAPEVSQGEPGKPLDVEMLPKLFYAELSGNCLWTRV
;
A
#
# COMPACT_ATOMS: atom_id res chain seq x y z
N MET A 1 -34.55 2.32 26.09
CA MET A 1 -33.72 2.45 24.88
C MET A 1 -32.32 2.78 25.37
N VAL A 2 -31.43 1.79 25.43
CA VAL A 2 -30.05 1.99 25.90
C VAL A 2 -29.19 2.20 24.66
N MET A 3 -28.60 3.38 24.52
CA MET A 3 -27.69 3.71 23.43
C MET A 3 -26.36 3.00 23.69
N THR A 4 -25.98 2.09 22.81
CA THR A 4 -24.64 1.50 22.76
C THR A 4 -23.67 2.57 22.25
N PRO A 5 -22.59 2.91 22.97
CA PRO A 5 -21.56 3.80 22.45
C PRO A 5 -20.89 3.13 21.25
N GLY A 6 -20.79 3.84 20.13
CA GLY A 6 -20.00 3.40 18.98
C GLY A 6 -18.54 3.27 19.40
N LEU A 7 -17.95 2.11 19.16
CA LEU A 7 -16.51 1.91 19.31
C LEU A 7 -15.83 2.82 18.29
N ALA A 8 -15.27 3.94 18.75
CA ALA A 8 -14.32 4.70 17.97
C ALA A 8 -13.06 3.83 17.86
N ASN A 9 -12.90 3.14 16.73
CA ASN A 9 -11.61 2.55 16.37
C ASN A 9 -10.65 3.73 16.16
N ALA A 10 -9.57 3.77 16.94
CA ALA A 10 -8.51 4.74 16.71
C ALA A 10 -7.90 4.47 15.32
N ASP A 11 -7.63 5.52 14.56
CA ASP A 11 -6.91 5.38 13.30
C ASP A 11 -5.60 4.61 13.55
N PRO A 12 -5.25 3.63 12.70
CA PRO A 12 -4.01 2.89 12.85
C PRO A 12 -2.82 3.84 12.89
N VAL A 13 -1.92 3.62 13.86
CA VAL A 13 -0.72 4.44 14.01
C VAL A 13 0.11 4.32 12.72
N ALA A 14 0.32 5.45 12.05
CA ALA A 14 1.11 5.47 10.82
C ALA A 14 2.52 4.89 11.06
N PRO A 15 3.07 4.14 10.09
CA PRO A 15 4.44 3.65 10.14
C PRO A 15 5.45 4.76 10.42
N GLN A 16 6.42 4.47 11.28
CA GLN A 16 7.54 5.36 11.60
C GLN A 16 8.80 4.52 11.77
N LEU A 17 9.93 5.04 11.30
CA LEU A 17 11.22 4.36 11.40
C LEU A 17 11.57 4.03 12.86
N GLY A 18 12.09 2.83 13.07
CA GLY A 18 12.46 2.31 14.39
C GLY A 18 11.28 1.88 15.27
N LEU A 19 10.04 2.20 14.90
CA LEU A 19 8.86 1.66 15.58
C LEU A 19 8.55 0.25 15.08
N GLY A 20 7.86 -0.51 15.95
CA GLY A 20 7.43 -1.86 15.64
C GLY A 20 6.45 -1.92 14.48
N CYS A 21 6.52 -3.00 13.70
CA CYS A 21 5.51 -3.41 12.73
C CYS A 21 4.99 -4.80 13.11
N SER A 22 3.79 -5.15 12.63
CA SER A 22 3.25 -6.51 12.80
C SER A 22 4.16 -7.52 12.08
N SER A 23 4.40 -8.68 12.66
CA SER A 23 5.17 -9.75 12.00
C SER A 23 4.49 -10.26 10.72
N GLU A 24 3.17 -10.08 10.59
CA GLU A 24 2.42 -10.39 9.38
C GLU A 24 2.78 -9.47 8.20
N LEU A 25 3.41 -8.32 8.49
CA LEU A 25 3.91 -7.37 7.49
C LEU A 25 5.39 -7.59 7.15
N SER A 26 6.02 -8.66 7.64
CA SER A 26 7.45 -8.92 7.39
C SER A 26 7.74 -8.91 5.88
N GLY A 27 8.72 -8.09 5.46
CA GLY A 27 9.08 -7.89 4.05
C GLY A 27 8.18 -6.92 3.27
N ALA A 28 7.06 -6.49 3.83
CA ALA A 28 6.23 -5.45 3.22
C ALA A 28 6.95 -4.10 3.25
N MET A 29 6.90 -3.39 2.12
CA MET A 29 7.37 -2.01 2.02
C MET A 29 6.22 -1.02 2.15
N THR A 30 6.50 0.20 2.57
CA THR A 30 5.53 1.30 2.63
C THR A 30 6.22 2.62 2.27
N LEU A 31 5.42 3.62 1.91
CA LEU A 31 5.85 5.01 1.80
C LEU A 31 5.40 5.72 3.07
N LEU A 32 6.34 6.31 3.81
CA LEU A 32 6.03 6.99 5.07
C LEU A 32 5.19 8.26 4.85
N PRO A 33 4.56 8.82 5.90
CA PRO A 33 3.70 10.01 5.78
C PRO A 33 4.37 11.27 5.20
N ASP A 34 5.70 11.31 5.14
CA ASP A 34 6.44 12.39 4.47
C ASP A 34 6.35 12.35 2.93
N GLY A 35 5.83 11.25 2.38
CA GLY A 35 5.65 11.03 0.95
C GLY A 35 6.97 10.85 0.17
N GLN A 36 8.10 10.64 0.84
CA GLN A 36 9.43 10.59 0.23
C GLN A 36 10.28 9.41 0.75
N THR A 37 10.06 8.99 1.98
CA THR A 37 10.86 7.95 2.63
C THR A 37 10.19 6.60 2.48
N TYR A 38 10.88 5.65 1.88
CA TYR A 38 10.46 4.25 1.85
C TYR A 38 10.95 3.51 3.08
N ALA A 39 10.08 2.68 3.65
CA ALA A 39 10.42 1.80 4.75
C ALA A 39 10.04 0.35 4.43
N ILE A 40 10.75 -0.60 5.04
CA ILE A 40 10.47 -2.03 5.00
C ILE A 40 10.25 -2.53 6.44
N CYS A 41 9.26 -3.37 6.64
CA CYS A 41 9.08 -4.06 7.92
C CYS A 41 10.10 -5.19 7.98
N GLN A 42 11.14 -4.99 8.79
CA GLN A 42 12.25 -5.92 8.94
C GLN A 42 12.08 -6.75 10.20
N GLU A 43 12.09 -8.07 10.04
CA GLU A 43 12.09 -9.01 11.16
C GLU A 43 13.41 -8.95 11.94
N MET A 44 13.29 -8.96 13.25
CA MET A 44 14.35 -8.93 14.25
C MET A 44 14.14 -10.10 15.22
N ILE A 45 15.13 -10.37 16.07
CA ILE A 45 15.01 -11.41 17.09
C ILE A 45 13.87 -11.04 18.06
N HIS A 46 12.73 -11.73 17.94
CA HIS A 46 11.48 -11.55 18.72
C HIS A 46 10.64 -10.30 18.42
N SER A 47 10.91 -9.56 17.34
CA SER A 47 10.10 -8.41 16.95
C SER A 47 10.22 -8.13 15.44
N ALA A 48 9.47 -7.16 14.93
CA ALA A 48 9.71 -6.59 13.62
C ALA A 48 9.64 -5.06 13.72
N VAL A 49 10.47 -4.36 12.96
CA VAL A 49 10.57 -2.88 13.00
C VAL A 49 10.60 -2.29 11.61
N TRP A 50 10.04 -1.08 11.45
CA TRP A 50 10.18 -0.32 10.22
C TRP A 50 11.61 0.21 10.07
N ALA A 51 12.32 -0.24 9.03
CA ALA A 51 13.66 0.22 8.67
C ALA A 51 13.64 0.99 7.35
N SER A 52 14.50 2.00 7.18
CA SER A 52 14.57 2.79 5.96
C SER A 52 15.15 1.99 4.80
N VAL A 53 14.60 2.17 3.59
CA VAL A 53 15.13 1.56 2.36
C VAL A 53 15.82 2.61 1.49
N PRO A 54 17.08 2.41 1.08
CA PRO A 54 17.77 3.32 0.17
C PRO A 54 17.17 3.27 -1.24
N THR A 55 17.08 4.42 -1.90
CA THR A 55 16.62 4.54 -3.30
C THR A 55 17.78 4.71 -4.28
N PRO A 56 17.70 4.20 -5.53
CA PRO A 56 16.63 3.34 -6.04
C PRO A 56 16.73 1.90 -5.49
N PHE A 57 15.61 1.20 -5.48
CA PHE A 57 15.52 -0.23 -5.15
C PHE A 57 14.76 -0.96 -6.27
N ASP A 58 14.93 -2.27 -6.35
CA ASP A 58 14.16 -3.10 -7.27
C ASP A 58 12.67 -3.10 -6.89
N PRO A 59 11.73 -3.13 -7.86
CA PRO A 59 10.31 -3.16 -7.55
C PRO A 59 9.95 -4.28 -6.57
N ASN A 60 9.22 -3.91 -5.51
CA ASN A 60 8.79 -4.84 -4.48
C ASN A 60 7.44 -5.46 -4.81
N ASP A 61 7.25 -6.71 -4.40
CA ASP A 61 6.03 -7.51 -4.63
C ASP A 61 5.10 -7.53 -3.41
N THR A 62 5.41 -6.74 -2.37
CA THR A 62 4.60 -6.64 -1.15
C THR A 62 4.58 -5.21 -0.61
N TRP A 63 3.41 -4.57 -0.57
CA TRP A 63 3.25 -3.20 -0.10
C TRP A 63 2.24 -3.10 1.04
N PHE A 64 2.43 -2.15 1.93
CA PHE A 64 1.52 -1.86 3.03
C PHE A 64 1.03 -0.42 2.95
N SER A 65 -0.28 -0.23 2.80
CA SER A 65 -0.96 1.06 3.02
C SER A 65 -1.63 1.03 4.39
N TYR A 66 -1.62 2.16 5.11
CA TYR A 66 -1.97 2.20 6.54
C TYR A 66 -3.17 3.13 6.83
N GLY A 67 -4.05 3.30 5.86
CA GLY A 67 -5.18 4.23 5.94
C GLY A 67 -5.03 5.38 4.95
N PRO A 68 -4.15 6.37 5.21
CA PRO A 68 -3.76 7.37 4.22
C PRO A 68 -3.24 6.74 2.93
N THR A 69 -3.45 7.43 1.82
CA THR A 69 -2.98 6.99 0.51
C THR A 69 -1.46 7.02 0.44
N ILE A 70 -0.86 5.93 -0.03
CA ILE A 70 0.52 5.91 -0.52
C ILE A 70 0.52 5.94 -2.04
N THR A 71 1.47 6.65 -2.64
CA THR A 71 1.62 6.74 -4.10
C THR A 71 2.89 6.02 -4.52
N LEU A 72 2.77 5.06 -5.42
CA LEU A 72 3.87 4.23 -5.89
C LEU A 72 4.08 4.41 -7.38
N HIS A 73 5.34 4.43 -7.82
CA HIS A 73 5.66 4.52 -9.24
C HIS A 73 5.56 3.16 -9.94
N GLY A 74 4.89 3.14 -11.09
CA GLY A 74 4.82 1.97 -11.96
C GLY A 74 5.86 1.97 -13.07
N GLN A 75 5.81 0.96 -13.93
CA GLN A 75 6.81 0.71 -14.98
C GLN A 75 6.81 1.72 -16.13
N GLY A 76 5.87 2.67 -16.17
CA GLY A 76 5.91 3.85 -17.04
C GLY A 76 6.91 4.91 -16.57
N MET A 77 7.43 4.80 -15.35
CA MET A 77 8.42 5.70 -14.75
C MET A 77 9.82 5.06 -14.71
N ARG A 78 10.86 5.90 -14.63
CA ARG A 78 12.20 5.44 -14.24
C ARG A 78 12.19 5.03 -12.77
N ASN A 79 12.92 3.96 -12.44
CA ASN A 79 13.01 3.39 -11.09
C ASN A 79 11.62 3.07 -10.50
N PRO A 80 10.85 2.15 -11.13
CA PRO A 80 9.54 1.76 -10.62
C PRO A 80 9.63 1.15 -9.21
N ASN A 81 8.61 1.40 -8.39
CA ASN A 81 8.48 0.80 -7.07
C ASN A 81 7.66 -0.50 -7.12
N LEU A 82 6.72 -0.61 -8.06
CA LEU A 82 5.81 -1.75 -8.19
C LEU A 82 5.85 -2.37 -9.58
N ARG A 83 5.47 -3.65 -9.66
CA ARG A 83 5.34 -4.41 -10.92
C ARG A 83 3.87 -4.49 -11.35
N SER A 84 3.63 -4.41 -12.66
CA SER A 84 2.33 -4.76 -13.24
C SER A 84 2.00 -6.25 -13.05
N GLY A 85 0.73 -6.59 -13.26
CA GLY A 85 0.20 -7.94 -13.12
C GLY A 85 -0.86 -8.04 -12.04
N ASN A 86 -1.16 -9.25 -11.59
CA ASN A 86 -2.22 -9.49 -10.61
C ASN A 86 -1.72 -9.24 -9.19
N TRP A 87 -2.55 -8.57 -8.41
CA TRP A 87 -2.31 -8.27 -7.00
C TRP A 87 -3.57 -8.57 -6.19
N THR A 88 -3.37 -8.94 -4.95
CA THR A 88 -4.43 -9.06 -3.95
C THR A 88 -4.16 -8.07 -2.82
N ALA A 89 -5.17 -7.27 -2.48
CA ALA A 89 -5.16 -6.39 -1.33
C ALA A 89 -5.95 -7.03 -0.20
N THR A 90 -5.30 -7.34 0.92
CA THR A 90 -5.92 -7.93 2.11
C THR A 90 -6.10 -6.86 3.19
N PRO A 91 -7.34 -6.50 3.54
CA PRO A 91 -7.62 -5.60 4.67
C PRO A 91 -7.02 -6.14 5.96
N GLN A 92 -6.40 -5.27 6.76
CA GLN A 92 -5.86 -5.63 8.08
C GLN A 92 -6.93 -5.54 9.19
N ASP A 93 -8.08 -4.93 8.90
CA ASP A 93 -9.20 -4.81 9.83
C ASP A 93 -10.54 -5.15 9.11
N PRO A 94 -11.55 -5.70 9.82
CA PRO A 94 -12.84 -6.08 9.23
C PRO A 94 -13.63 -4.92 8.61
N GLU A 95 -13.37 -3.69 9.05
CA GLU A 95 -14.06 -2.48 8.54
C GLU A 95 -13.30 -1.82 7.39
N THR A 96 -12.08 -2.26 7.09
CA THR A 96 -11.23 -1.62 6.07
C THR A 96 -11.68 -2.04 4.67
N SER A 97 -11.90 -1.05 3.81
CA SER A 97 -12.07 -1.23 2.36
C SER A 97 -10.76 -0.85 1.66
N CYS A 98 -10.11 -1.80 1.00
CA CYS A 98 -8.93 -1.54 0.19
C CYS A 98 -9.33 -0.86 -1.12
N ARG A 99 -8.57 0.15 -1.53
CA ARG A 99 -8.81 0.87 -2.78
C ARG A 99 -7.50 1.14 -3.51
N ALA A 100 -7.47 0.83 -4.79
CA ALA A 100 -6.39 1.15 -5.71
C ALA A 100 -6.91 2.14 -6.77
N GLN A 101 -6.15 3.19 -7.02
CA GLN A 101 -6.37 4.10 -8.14
C GLN A 101 -5.13 4.11 -9.03
N GLN A 102 -5.31 3.95 -10.33
CA GLN A 102 -4.23 3.73 -11.28
C GLN A 102 -4.29 4.77 -12.39
N GLN A 103 -3.13 5.25 -12.83
CA GLN A 103 -3.00 6.03 -14.06
C GLN A 103 -1.85 5.50 -14.90
N THR A 104 -2.10 5.33 -16.20
CA THR A 104 -1.11 4.83 -17.16
C THR A 104 -0.66 5.94 -18.10
N VAL A 105 0.51 5.76 -18.72
CA VAL A 105 0.97 6.63 -19.80
C VAL A 105 0.29 6.21 -21.10
N VAL A 106 -0.48 7.12 -21.71
CA VAL A 106 -1.17 6.87 -22.99
C VAL A 106 -0.28 7.27 -24.16
N GLU A 107 0.37 8.43 -24.04
CA GLU A 107 1.33 8.97 -24.99
C GLU A 107 2.30 9.93 -24.27
N ALA A 108 3.27 10.48 -25.00
CA ALA A 108 4.28 11.34 -24.40
C ALA A 108 3.63 12.57 -23.73
N GLY A 109 3.73 12.64 -22.40
CA GLY A 109 3.18 13.74 -21.59
C GLY A 109 1.69 13.64 -21.29
N ALA A 110 0.99 12.57 -21.68
CA ALA A 110 -0.43 12.39 -21.40
C ALA A 110 -0.71 11.12 -20.59
N LEU A 111 -1.49 11.28 -19.52
CA LEU A 111 -1.95 10.20 -18.64
C LEU A 111 -3.40 9.82 -18.94
N SER A 112 -3.75 8.57 -18.65
CA SER A 112 -5.13 8.10 -18.74
C SER A 112 -6.00 8.79 -17.69
N ALA A 113 -7.32 8.69 -17.87
CA ALA A 113 -8.24 8.87 -16.77
C ALA A 113 -7.88 7.89 -15.63
N PRO A 114 -8.07 8.28 -14.36
CA PRO A 114 -7.86 7.37 -13.24
C PRO A 114 -8.80 6.17 -13.30
N GLU A 115 -8.23 4.97 -13.23
CA GLU A 115 -8.98 3.73 -13.05
C GLU A 115 -9.02 3.40 -11.56
N VAL A 116 -10.22 3.14 -11.03
CA VAL A 116 -10.43 2.93 -9.59
C VAL A 116 -11.00 1.55 -9.36
N SER A 117 -10.36 0.80 -8.46
CA SER A 117 -10.84 -0.48 -7.95
C SER A 117 -11.00 -0.37 -6.44
N GLN A 118 -12.15 -0.82 -5.91
CA GLN A 118 -12.44 -0.75 -4.48
C GLN A 118 -13.10 -2.05 -4.02
N GLY A 119 -12.60 -2.62 -2.93
CA GLY A 119 -13.15 -3.81 -2.29
C GLY A 119 -14.25 -3.49 -1.30
N GLU A 120 -15.05 -4.49 -0.96
CA GLU A 120 -15.98 -4.39 0.18
C GLU A 120 -15.20 -4.37 1.52
N PRO A 121 -15.74 -3.76 2.59
CA PRO A 121 -15.12 -3.78 3.91
C PRO A 121 -14.78 -5.21 4.38
N GLY A 122 -13.55 -5.40 4.85
CA GLY A 122 -13.06 -6.67 5.40
C GLY A 122 -12.87 -7.79 4.38
N LYS A 123 -13.13 -7.54 3.09
CA LYS A 123 -12.94 -8.52 2.02
C LYS A 123 -11.69 -8.19 1.21
N PRO A 124 -10.90 -9.21 0.80
CA PRO A 124 -9.83 -9.01 -0.14
C PRO A 124 -10.32 -8.39 -1.45
N LEU A 125 -9.49 -7.52 -2.03
CA LEU A 125 -9.68 -6.97 -3.37
C LEU A 125 -8.62 -7.57 -4.30
N ASP A 126 -9.05 -8.30 -5.31
CA ASP A 126 -8.18 -8.68 -6.42
C ASP A 126 -8.18 -7.55 -7.47
N VAL A 127 -6.99 -7.14 -7.91
CA VAL A 127 -6.80 -6.05 -8.86
C VAL A 127 -5.64 -6.35 -9.80
N GLU A 128 -5.81 -6.02 -11.07
CA GLU A 128 -4.72 -6.02 -12.02
C GLU A 128 -4.02 -4.64 -11.99
N MET A 129 -2.75 -4.62 -11.58
CA MET A 129 -1.89 -3.45 -11.73
C MET A 129 -1.49 -3.32 -13.20
N LEU A 130 -1.95 -2.25 -13.85
CA LEU A 130 -1.90 -2.11 -15.30
C LEU A 130 -0.47 -2.09 -15.87
N PRO A 131 -0.25 -2.58 -17.10
CA PRO A 131 1.01 -2.35 -17.80
C PRO A 131 1.19 -0.86 -18.09
N LYS A 132 2.45 -0.38 -18.17
CA LYS A 132 2.79 1.06 -18.35
C LYS A 132 2.16 1.99 -17.29
N LEU A 133 1.85 1.44 -16.12
CA LEU A 133 1.42 2.22 -14.97
C LEU A 133 2.42 3.34 -14.68
N PHE A 134 1.92 4.56 -14.58
CA PHE A 134 2.70 5.73 -14.20
C PHE A 134 2.74 5.83 -12.68
N TYR A 135 1.56 5.88 -12.05
CA TYR A 135 1.41 5.82 -10.60
C TYR A 135 0.25 4.90 -10.21
N ALA A 136 0.37 4.23 -9.06
CA ALA A 136 -0.76 3.68 -8.32
C ALA A 136 -0.86 4.37 -6.95
N GLU A 137 -2.07 4.78 -6.61
CA GLU A 137 -2.47 5.25 -5.29
C GLU A 137 -3.15 4.10 -4.56
N LEU A 138 -2.55 3.66 -3.45
CA LEU A 138 -3.06 2.58 -2.60
C LEU A 138 -3.57 3.17 -1.29
N SER A 139 -4.81 2.89 -0.93
CA SER A 139 -5.45 3.45 0.26
C SER A 139 -6.21 2.40 1.06
N GLY A 140 -6.48 2.71 2.34
CA GLY A 140 -6.98 1.76 3.34
C GLY A 140 -5.83 1.11 4.11
N ASN A 141 -6.15 0.47 5.23
CA ASN A 141 -5.18 -0.31 6.02
C ASN A 141 -5.04 -1.73 5.42
N CYS A 142 -4.18 -1.88 4.41
CA CYS A 142 -4.17 -3.06 3.54
C CYS A 142 -2.75 -3.55 3.25
N LEU A 143 -2.58 -4.87 3.24
CA LEU A 143 -1.41 -5.57 2.72
C LEU A 143 -1.68 -5.92 1.25
N TRP A 144 -0.82 -5.45 0.36
CA TRP A 144 -0.90 -5.65 -1.08
C TRP A 144 0.19 -6.64 -1.49
N THR A 145 -0.19 -7.76 -2.08
CA THR A 145 0.74 -8.82 -2.47
C THR A 145 0.53 -9.19 -3.93
N ARG A 146 1.63 -9.29 -4.68
CA ARG A 146 1.60 -9.76 -6.06
C ARG A 146 1.42 -11.28 -6.10
N VAL A 147 0.62 -11.78 -7.06
CA VAL A 147 0.34 -13.22 -7.26
C VAL A 147 0.94 -13.80 -8.53
#